data_AF-A0A6A7Y9U9-F1
#
_entry.id   AF-A0A6A7Y9U9-F1
#
_cell.length_a   1.000
_cell.length_b   1.000
_cell.length_c   1.000
_cell.angle_alpha   90.00
_cell.angle_beta   90.00
_cell.angle_gamma   90.00
#
_symmetry.space_group_name_H-M   'P 1'
#
loop_
_entity.id
_entity.type
_entity.pdbx_description
1 polymer ?
#
loop_
_entity_poly.entity_id
_entity_poly.type
_entity_poly.pdbx_seq_one_letter_code
_entity_poly.pdbx_strand_id
1 'polypeptide(L)'
;MRKAGGLIALIAGIFGVLAAVFTLLVGGVGGAFEADGSKTIILLGWGGILFSFFTIVLGAITMSARSRIPAALLVVCAIAGAILGGTLVAVFMVLALMGGICGLFGSRRAVAEAA
;
A
#
# COMPACT_ATOMS: atom_id res chain seq x y z
N MET A 1 11.70 15.23 4.32
CA MET A 1 11.24 13.83 4.46
C MET A 1 9.90 13.52 3.79
N ARG A 2 8.91 14.42 3.70
CA ARG A 2 7.59 14.11 3.08
C ARG A 2 7.65 13.61 1.64
N LYS A 3 8.40 14.28 0.77
CA LYS A 3 8.56 13.87 -0.64
C LYS A 3 9.18 12.48 -0.77
N ALA A 4 10.18 12.18 0.06
CA ALA A 4 10.81 10.86 0.11
C ALA A 4 9.84 9.78 0.61
N GLY A 5 9.09 10.04 1.68
CA GLY A 5 8.08 9.11 2.20
C GLY A 5 6.97 8.82 1.19
N GLY A 6 6.46 9.85 0.50
CA GLY A 6 5.47 9.70 -0.55
C GLY A 6 5.98 8.93 -1.76
N LEU A 7 7.23 9.16 -2.19
CA LEU A 7 7.87 8.36 -3.26
C LEU A 7 8.04 6.89 -2.87
N ILE A 8 8.49 6.62 -1.64
CA ILE A 8 8.63 5.24 -1.15
C ILE A 8 7.27 4.53 -1.18
N ALA A 9 6.21 5.19 -0.68
CA ALA A 9 4.88 4.62 -0.69
C ALA A 9 4.30 4.46 -2.11
N LEU A 10 4.57 5.40 -3.02
CA LEU A 10 4.16 5.32 -4.42
C LEU A 10 4.81 4.11 -5.11
N ILE A 11 6.13 3.97 -4.99
CA ILE A 11 6.88 2.86 -5.57
C ILE A 11 6.41 1.53 -4.96
N ALA A 12 6.31 1.47 -3.62
CA ALA A 12 5.80 0.29 -2.93
C ALA A 12 4.39 -0.09 -3.39
N GLY A 13 3.49 0.88 -3.59
CA GLY A 13 2.16 0.64 -4.11
C GLY A 13 2.16 0.08 -5.54
N ILE A 14 3.00 0.61 -6.44
CA ILE A 14 3.13 0.09 -7.81
C ILE A 14 3.58 -1.38 -7.80
N PHE A 15 4.60 -1.71 -7.01
CA PHE A 15 5.03 -3.09 -6.85
C PHE A 15 3.98 -3.97 -6.14
N GLY A 16 3.19 -3.38 -5.23
CA GLY A 16 2.05 -4.04 -4.60
C GLY A 16 0.98 -4.46 -5.61
N VAL A 17 0.68 -3.61 -6.61
CA VAL A 17 -0.23 -3.99 -7.71
C VAL A 17 0.34 -5.17 -8.50
N LEU A 18 1.63 -5.14 -8.85
CA LEU A 18 2.27 -6.26 -9.55
C LEU A 18 2.19 -7.55 -8.73
N ALA A 19 2.48 -7.48 -7.43
CA ALA A 19 2.38 -8.60 -6.52
C ALA A 19 0.95 -9.16 -6.43
N ALA A 20 -0.05 -8.28 -6.43
CA ALA A 20 -1.45 -8.66 -6.42
C ALA A 20 -1.87 -9.35 -7.73
N VAL A 21 -1.37 -8.86 -8.88
CA VAL A 21 -1.57 -9.52 -10.19
C VAL A 21 -0.96 -10.92 -10.19
N PHE A 22 0.27 -11.08 -9.68
CA PHE A 22 0.87 -12.41 -9.53
C PHE A 22 0.05 -13.31 -8.60
N THR A 23 -0.48 -12.77 -7.51
CA THR A 23 -1.35 -13.51 -6.58
C THR A 23 -2.63 -13.97 -7.27
N LEU A 24 -3.25 -13.12 -8.10
CA LEU A 24 -4.41 -13.47 -8.91
C LEU A 24 -4.08 -14.52 -9.97
N LEU A 25 -2.91 -14.46 -10.61
CA LEU A 25 -2.48 -15.46 -11.57
C LEU A 25 -2.31 -16.84 -10.91
N VAL A 26 -1.65 -16.89 -9.75
CA VAL A 26 -1.50 -18.14 -8.99
C VAL A 26 -2.85 -18.67 -8.53
N GLY A 27 -3.73 -17.81 -8.02
CA GLY A 27 -5.09 -18.19 -7.62
C GLY A 27 -5.95 -18.65 -8.80
N GLY A 28 -5.82 -18.00 -9.96
CA GLY A 28 -6.56 -18.33 -11.18
C GLY A 28 -6.13 -19.66 -11.81
N VAL A 29 -4.82 -19.90 -11.90
CA VAL A 29 -4.28 -21.20 -12.34
C VAL A 29 -4.67 -22.28 -11.33
N GLY A 30 -4.53 -22.03 -10.03
CA GLY A 30 -4.97 -22.96 -8.98
C GLY A 30 -6.47 -23.27 -9.05
N GLY A 31 -7.30 -22.28 -9.38
CA GLY A 31 -8.74 -22.46 -9.59
C GLY A 31 -9.07 -23.33 -10.82
N ALA A 32 -8.28 -23.24 -11.89
CA ALA A 32 -8.45 -24.08 -13.07
C ALA A 32 -8.10 -25.57 -12.82
N PHE A 33 -7.23 -25.83 -11.83
CA PHE A 33 -6.87 -27.18 -11.39
C PHE A 33 -7.65 -27.63 -10.14
N GLU A 34 -8.74 -26.93 -9.77
CA GLU A 34 -9.55 -27.21 -8.58
C GLU A 34 -8.74 -27.34 -7.27
N ALA A 35 -7.65 -26.60 -7.16
CA ALA A 35 -6.84 -26.59 -5.95
C ALA A 35 -7.61 -25.93 -4.79
N ASP A 36 -7.61 -26.60 -3.64
CA ASP A 36 -8.20 -26.08 -2.40
C ASP A 36 -7.60 -24.71 -2.03
N GLY A 37 -8.48 -23.77 -1.65
CA GLY A 37 -8.07 -22.42 -1.25
C GLY A 37 -7.84 -21.42 -2.41
N SER A 38 -7.97 -21.84 -3.67
CA SER A 38 -7.87 -20.96 -4.85
C SER A 38 -8.77 -19.72 -4.78
N LYS A 39 -10.03 -19.87 -4.36
CA LYS A 39 -10.99 -18.77 -4.18
C LYS A 39 -10.51 -17.74 -3.16
N THR A 40 -9.87 -18.18 -2.08
CA THR A 40 -9.29 -17.30 -1.06
C THR A 40 -8.14 -16.50 -1.66
N ILE A 41 -7.21 -17.15 -2.37
CA ILE A 41 -6.07 -16.48 -3.03
C ILE A 41 -6.55 -15.42 -4.03
N ILE A 42 -7.59 -15.72 -4.82
CA ILE A 42 -8.19 -14.76 -5.76
C ILE A 42 -8.75 -13.55 -5.00
N LEU A 43 -9.46 -13.77 -3.88
CA LEU A 43 -10.02 -12.69 -3.07
C LEU A 43 -8.91 -11.79 -2.48
N LEU A 44 -7.83 -12.40 -1.96
CA LEU A 44 -6.69 -11.65 -1.45
C LEU A 44 -5.98 -10.85 -2.56
N GLY A 45 -5.89 -11.39 -3.78
CA GLY A 45 -5.35 -10.66 -4.92
C GLY A 45 -6.17 -9.41 -5.27
N TRP A 46 -7.50 -9.51 -5.27
CA TRP A 46 -8.37 -8.34 -5.46
C TRP A 46 -8.24 -7.31 -4.33
N GLY A 47 -8.16 -7.78 -3.08
CA GLY A 47 -7.83 -6.91 -1.93
C GLY A 47 -6.49 -6.20 -2.14
N GLY A 48 -5.48 -6.94 -2.60
CA GLY A 48 -4.15 -6.43 -2.87
C GLY A 48 -4.13 -5.32 -3.92
N ILE A 49 -4.88 -5.47 -5.02
CA ILE A 49 -5.00 -4.43 -6.05
C ILE A 49 -5.64 -3.17 -5.45
N LEU A 50 -6.77 -3.32 -4.75
CA LEU A 50 -7.52 -2.20 -4.20
C LEU A 50 -6.67 -1.39 -3.22
N PHE A 51 -6.06 -2.05 -2.24
CA PHE A 51 -5.23 -1.38 -1.24
C PHE A 51 -3.94 -0.81 -1.85
N SER A 52 -3.35 -1.46 -2.84
CA SER A 52 -2.17 -0.93 -3.55
C SER A 52 -2.51 0.34 -4.31
N PHE A 53 -3.68 0.39 -4.95
CA PHE A 53 -4.18 1.60 -5.59
C PHE A 53 -4.36 2.76 -4.60
N PHE A 54 -5.01 2.51 -3.46
CA PHE A 54 -5.12 3.51 -2.41
C PHE A 54 -3.75 3.98 -1.93
N THR A 55 -2.79 3.07 -1.81
CA THR A 55 -1.42 3.38 -1.37
C THR A 55 -0.70 4.27 -2.38
N ILE A 56 -0.86 4.02 -3.69
CA ILE A 56 -0.33 4.88 -4.77
C ILE A 56 -0.95 6.28 -4.68
N VAL A 57 -2.27 6.36 -4.59
CA VAL A 57 -3.00 7.63 -4.55
C VAL A 57 -2.63 8.42 -3.30
N LEU A 58 -2.65 7.80 -2.12
CA LEU A 58 -2.25 8.44 -0.87
C LEU A 58 -0.77 8.82 -0.90
N GLY A 59 0.10 7.98 -1.46
CA GLY A 59 1.53 8.27 -1.66
C GLY A 59 1.73 9.54 -2.47
N ALA A 60 1.07 9.67 -3.63
CA ALA A 60 1.09 10.87 -4.45
C ALA A 60 0.54 12.10 -3.69
N ILE A 61 -0.60 11.96 -2.99
CA ILE A 61 -1.19 13.06 -2.22
C ILE A 61 -0.27 13.51 -1.09
N THR A 62 0.44 12.60 -0.41
CA THR A 62 1.39 12.99 0.67
C THR A 62 2.56 13.84 0.18
N MET A 63 2.91 13.77 -1.11
CA MET A 63 3.96 14.60 -1.72
C MET A 63 3.50 16.04 -1.94
N SER A 64 2.22 16.26 -2.24
CA SER A 64 1.65 17.58 -2.56
C SER A 64 0.88 18.23 -1.40
N ALA A 65 0.36 17.45 -0.46
CA ALA A 65 -0.44 17.97 0.65
C ALA A 65 0.43 18.68 1.71
N ARG A 66 -0.12 19.70 2.37
CA ARG A 66 0.48 20.35 3.55
C ARG A 66 0.00 19.76 4.88
N SER A 67 -1.12 19.05 4.90
CA SER A 67 -1.72 18.45 6.11
C SER A 67 -1.15 17.07 6.46
N ARG A 68 -1.31 16.60 7.71
CA ARG A 68 -0.82 15.27 8.15
C ARG A 68 -1.79 14.12 7.83
N ILE A 69 -3.03 14.46 7.48
CA ILE A 69 -4.13 13.53 7.23
C ILE A 69 -3.77 12.46 6.18
N PRO A 70 -3.24 12.80 4.99
CA PRO A 70 -2.97 11.78 3.98
C PRO A 70 -1.86 10.81 4.39
N ALA A 71 -0.90 11.25 5.20
CA ALA A 71 0.16 10.37 5.69
C ALA A 71 -0.36 9.40 6.77
N ALA A 72 -1.29 9.84 7.62
CA ALA A 72 -1.96 8.98 8.59
C ALA A 72 -2.86 7.95 7.90
N LEU A 73 -3.64 8.38 6.90
CA LEU A 73 -4.46 7.50 6.07
C LEU A 73 -3.61 6.45 5.36
N LEU A 74 -2.43 6.83 4.85
CA LEU A 74 -1.51 5.89 4.19
C LEU A 74 -1.07 4.79 5.15
N VAL A 75 -0.73 5.12 6.39
CA VAL A 75 -0.35 4.13 7.41
C VAL A 75 -1.51 3.16 7.69
N VAL A 76 -2.73 3.67 7.89
CA VAL A 76 -3.90 2.82 8.11
C VAL A 76 -4.17 1.92 6.90
N CYS A 77 -4.05 2.48 5.69
CA CYS A 77 -4.26 1.75 4.45
C CYS A 77 -3.21 0.67 4.22
N ALA A 78 -1.95 0.93 4.58
CA ALA A 78 -0.87 -0.05 4.51
C ALA A 78 -1.09 -1.20 5.49
N ILE A 79 -1.55 -0.93 6.71
CA ILE A 79 -1.88 -1.98 7.69
C ILE A 79 -3.04 -2.84 7.17
N ALA A 80 -4.12 -2.20 6.71
CA ALA A 80 -5.27 -2.92 6.14
C ALA A 80 -4.88 -3.72 4.90
N GLY A 81 -4.05 -3.15 4.02
CA GLY A 81 -3.53 -3.82 2.83
C GLY A 81 -2.59 -4.98 3.13
N ALA A 82 -1.82 -4.93 4.22
CA ALA A 82 -0.98 -6.05 4.64
C ALA A 82 -1.81 -7.25 5.12
N ILE A 83 -2.97 -6.99 5.74
CA ILE A 83 -3.87 -8.04 6.24
C ILE A 83 -4.72 -8.59 5.09
N LEU A 84 -5.24 -7.72 4.22
CA LEU A 84 -6.23 -8.07 3.20
C LEU A 84 -5.64 -8.39 1.82
N GLY A 85 -4.39 -8.00 1.55
CA GLY A 85 -3.75 -8.14 0.24
C GLY A 85 -2.95 -9.43 0.03
N GLY A 86 -2.79 -10.25 1.07
CA GLY A 86 -2.00 -11.49 1.02
C GLY A 86 -0.51 -11.29 1.24
N THR A 87 0.22 -12.41 1.34
CA THR A 87 1.62 -12.44 1.81
C THR A 87 2.57 -11.67 0.90
N LEU A 88 2.40 -11.78 -0.42
CA LEU A 88 3.26 -11.10 -1.39
C LEU A 88 3.05 -9.58 -1.36
N VAL A 89 1.80 -9.14 -1.26
CA VAL A 89 1.44 -7.72 -1.14
C VAL A 89 1.84 -7.16 0.23
N ALA A 90 1.77 -7.97 1.29
CA ALA A 90 2.14 -7.56 2.65
C ALA A 90 3.57 -7.03 2.74
N VAL A 91 4.53 -7.65 2.02
CA VAL A 91 5.92 -7.18 1.97
C VAL A 91 6.00 -5.75 1.44
N PHE A 92 5.28 -5.45 0.35
CA PHE A 92 5.22 -4.11 -0.21
C PHE A 92 4.44 -3.14 0.68
N MET A 93 3.42 -3.62 1.40
CA MET A 93 2.68 -2.81 2.37
C MET A 93 3.53 -2.41 3.57
N VAL A 94 4.48 -3.24 4.01
CA VAL A 94 5.46 -2.84 5.04
C VAL A 94 6.37 -1.71 4.52
N LEU A 95 6.79 -1.75 3.26
CA LEU A 95 7.54 -0.65 2.65
C LEU A 95 6.69 0.62 2.55
N ALA A 96 5.42 0.49 2.17
CA ALA A 96 4.48 1.61 2.16
C ALA A 96 4.23 2.18 3.56
N LEU A 97 4.17 1.34 4.59
CA LEU A 97 4.07 1.73 6.00
C LEU A 97 5.25 2.61 6.40
N MET A 98 6.48 2.21 6.03
CA MET A 98 7.67 3.05 6.25
C MET A 98 7.56 4.39 5.50
N GLY A 99 7.07 4.39 4.25
CA GLY A 99 6.79 5.61 3.50
C GLY A 99 5.79 6.54 4.22
N GLY A 100 4.72 5.98 4.78
CA GLY A 100 3.71 6.70 5.57
C GLY A 100 4.27 7.28 6.87
N ILE A 101 5.04 6.50 7.62
CA ILE A 101 5.71 6.93 8.85
C ILE A 101 6.70 8.07 8.57
N CYS A 102 7.51 7.94 7.52
CA CYS A 102 8.42 9.01 7.07
C CYS A 102 7.65 10.28 6.64
N GLY A 103 6.48 10.12 6.00
CA GLY A 103 5.57 11.20 5.66
C GLY A 103 5.02 11.95 6.89
N LEU A 104 4.62 11.20 7.94
CA LEU A 104 4.12 11.74 9.20
C LEU A 104 5.17 12.57 9.93
N PHE A 105 6.39 12.05 10.11
CA PHE A 105 7.45 12.80 10.80
C PHE A 105 7.94 14.00 9.98
N GLY A 106 7.98 13.89 8.64
CA GLY A 106 8.28 15.01 7.76
C GLY A 106 7.25 16.15 7.83
N SER A 107 6.01 15.86 8.24
CA SER A 107 4.96 16.86 8.40
C SER A 107 4.97 17.60 9.74
N ARG A 108 5.60 17.04 10.79
CA ARG A 108 5.72 17.73 12.09
C ARG A 108 6.53 19.03 11.99
N ARG A 109 7.64 19.00 11.25
CA ARG A 109 8.48 20.21 11.04
C ARG A 109 7.74 21.28 10.24
N ALA A 110 7.07 20.89 9.16
CA ALA A 110 6.35 21.82 8.28
C ALA A 110 5.10 22.46 8.90
N VAL A 111 4.47 21.81 9.90
CA VAL A 111 3.34 22.38 10.66
C VAL A 111 3.85 23.24 11.83
N ALA A 112 4.98 22.89 12.44
CA ALA A 112 5.59 23.68 13.51
C ALA A 112 6.28 24.97 13.02
N GLU A 113 6.79 25.02 11.78
CA GLU A 113 7.31 26.26 11.16
C GLU A 113 6.21 27.21 10.66
N ALA A 114 4.96 26.77 10.61
CA ALA A 114 3.84 27.55 10.09
C ALA A 114 2.90 28.09 11.20
N ALA A 115 3.22 27.81 12.46
CA ALA A 115 2.52 28.28 13.67
C ALA A 115 3.45 29.22 14.44
#